data_AF-A0A8S3URP6-F1
#
_entry.id   AF-A0A8S3URP6-F1
#
_cell.length_a   1.000
_cell.length_b   1.000
_cell.length_c   1.000
_cell.angle_alpha   90.00
_cell.angle_beta   90.00
_cell.angle_gamma   90.00
#
_symmetry.space_group_name_H-M   'P 1'
#
loop_
_entity.id
_entity.type
_entity.pdbx_description
1 polymer ?
#
loop_
_entity_poly.entity_id
_entity_poly.type
_entity_poly.pdbx_seq_one_letter_code
_entity_poly.pdbx_strand_id
1 'polypeptide(L)'
;MGITTTRAKYTQYGSYRSRLSTFSDMRSNIIQSKEILARAGFFYTGTGDLVRCFYCGGGLRNWDRSDDPWTEHKRWFPKCDFLNKFSDREQTKSENNVSAQYERSLQLPIYIGQDIGESGENTITLDPENTNLDFIIAAKAVLHLGYNRSDVRNALELCSKETTTHVTALQLLTKILQLKHILESDSENSLNGSRTQEIDDSFIEIEKENIDLKDKFFCKICQRTSAEVAFLPCGHLVTCQDCGPAVKYCIVCKTLVKATVKVFMS
;
A
#
# COMPACT_ATOMS: atom_id res chain seq x y z
N MET A 1 6.54 -3.91 15.90
CA MET A 1 6.73 -5.32 15.47
C MET A 1 8.15 -5.47 14.93
N GLY A 2 9.08 -6.05 15.70
CA GLY A 2 10.49 -6.15 15.33
C GLY A 2 10.84 -7.55 14.84
N ILE A 3 11.25 -7.69 13.58
CA ILE A 3 11.79 -8.93 13.04
C ILE A 3 13.23 -9.07 13.55
N THR A 4 13.46 -9.82 14.62
CA THR A 4 14.80 -10.25 15.02
C THR A 4 15.07 -11.62 14.40
N THR A 5 15.95 -11.70 13.40
CA THR A 5 16.32 -12.97 12.78
C THR A 5 17.74 -13.32 13.18
N THR A 6 17.91 -14.35 14.03
CA THR A 6 19.22 -14.82 14.51
C THR A 6 19.85 -15.89 13.60
N ARG A 7 19.12 -16.37 12.59
CA ARG A 7 19.56 -17.37 11.61
C ARG A 7 19.06 -17.03 10.20
N ALA A 8 19.81 -17.45 9.18
CA ALA A 8 19.41 -17.29 7.79
C ALA A 8 18.14 -18.10 7.46
N LYS A 9 17.16 -17.47 6.82
CA LYS A 9 15.90 -18.10 6.41
C LYS A 9 16.04 -18.99 5.17
N TYR A 10 16.90 -18.62 4.23
CA TYR A 10 17.11 -19.36 2.97
C TYR A 10 18.57 -19.79 2.87
N THR A 11 18.90 -20.90 3.51
CA THR A 11 20.27 -21.42 3.61
C THR A 11 20.86 -21.82 2.26
N GLN A 12 20.02 -22.26 1.32
CA GLN A 12 20.43 -22.58 -0.06
C GLN A 12 20.98 -21.37 -0.83
N TYR A 13 20.64 -20.15 -0.40
CA TYR A 13 21.12 -18.89 -0.98
C TYR A 13 22.17 -18.20 -0.08
N GLY A 14 22.81 -18.95 0.83
CA GLY A 14 23.82 -18.44 1.75
C GLY A 14 25.06 -17.87 1.07
N SER A 15 25.48 -18.45 -0.06
CA SER A 15 26.67 -18.01 -0.79
C SER A 15 26.34 -16.89 -1.79
N TYR A 16 27.29 -15.99 -2.05
CA TYR A 16 27.16 -14.97 -3.10
C TYR A 16 26.86 -15.60 -4.47
N ARG A 17 27.60 -16.65 -4.84
CA ARG A 17 27.43 -17.34 -6.14
C ARG A 17 26.03 -17.92 -6.31
N SER A 18 25.49 -18.59 -5.29
CA SER A 18 24.13 -19.13 -5.32
C SER A 18 23.05 -18.05 -5.46
N ARG A 19 23.31 -16.83 -4.97
CA ARG A 19 22.39 -15.70 -5.16
C ARG A 19 22.51 -15.14 -6.57
N LEU A 20 23.73 -14.88 -7.02
CA LEU A 20 23.98 -14.30 -8.35
C LEU A 20 23.40 -15.18 -9.47
N SER A 21 23.50 -16.51 -9.34
CA SER A 21 22.96 -17.44 -10.34
C SER A 21 21.44 -17.34 -10.52
N THR A 22 20.69 -16.82 -9.54
CA THR A 22 19.24 -16.62 -9.66
C THR A 22 18.86 -15.50 -10.62
N PHE A 23 19.79 -14.59 -10.95
CA PHE A 23 19.55 -13.49 -11.88
C PHE A 23 19.94 -13.83 -13.32
N SER A 24 20.23 -15.10 -13.62
CA SER A 24 20.54 -15.57 -14.97
C SER A 24 19.34 -15.49 -15.92
N ASP A 25 18.12 -15.43 -15.38
CA ASP A 25 16.90 -15.28 -16.18
C ASP A 25 16.82 -13.88 -16.83
N MET A 26 16.78 -13.89 -18.17
CA MET A 26 16.65 -12.71 -19.03
C MET A 26 15.28 -12.03 -18.91
N ARG A 27 14.30 -12.66 -18.25
CA ARG A 27 12.95 -12.12 -18.02
C ARG A 27 12.83 -11.26 -16.75
N SER A 28 13.92 -11.09 -16.00
CA SER A 28 13.95 -10.19 -14.85
C SER A 28 13.90 -8.74 -15.32
N ASN A 29 12.82 -8.02 -15.02
CA ASN A 29 12.70 -6.57 -15.28
C ASN A 29 13.46 -5.74 -14.23
N ILE A 30 14.56 -6.29 -13.70
CA ILE A 30 15.37 -5.69 -12.64
C ILE A 30 16.34 -4.72 -13.30
N ILE A 31 16.28 -3.45 -12.90
CA ILE A 31 17.08 -2.39 -13.48
C ILE A 31 18.44 -2.26 -12.75
N GLN A 32 18.51 -2.72 -11.51
CA GLN A 32 19.68 -2.65 -10.64
C GLN A 32 20.69 -3.74 -11.04
N SER A 33 21.98 -3.49 -10.76
CA SER A 33 23.02 -4.49 -10.99
C SER A 33 22.75 -5.76 -10.16
N LYS A 34 22.74 -6.89 -10.86
CA LYS A 34 22.54 -8.24 -10.31
C LYS A 34 23.64 -8.58 -9.29
N GLU A 35 24.86 -8.11 -9.55
CA GLU A 35 26.02 -8.24 -8.66
C GLU A 35 25.82 -7.47 -7.37
N ILE A 36 25.34 -6.22 -7.44
CA ILE A 36 25.08 -5.38 -6.26
C ILE A 36 23.94 -5.98 -5.44
N LEU A 37 22.84 -6.40 -6.07
CA LEU A 37 21.74 -7.09 -5.40
C LEU A 37 22.22 -8.36 -4.66
N ALA A 38 23.00 -9.22 -5.35
CA ALA A 38 23.56 -10.41 -4.74
C ALA A 38 24.53 -10.11 -3.59
N ARG A 39 25.35 -9.06 -3.70
CA ARG A 39 26.23 -8.59 -2.60
C ARG A 39 25.41 -8.09 -1.40
N ALA A 40 24.35 -7.32 -1.63
CA ALA A 40 23.42 -6.84 -0.61
C ALA A 40 22.56 -7.95 0.03
N GLY A 41 22.78 -9.22 -0.33
CA GLY A 41 22.15 -10.39 0.26
C GLY A 41 20.88 -10.84 -0.46
N PHE A 42 20.54 -10.27 -1.61
CA PHE A 42 19.33 -10.58 -2.35
C PHE A 42 19.51 -11.71 -3.37
N PHE A 43 18.48 -12.52 -3.54
CA PHE A 43 18.30 -13.43 -4.67
C PHE A 43 16.98 -13.13 -5.39
N TYR A 44 16.91 -13.40 -6.68
CA TYR A 44 15.69 -13.21 -7.48
C TYR A 44 14.69 -14.33 -7.22
N THR A 45 13.41 -13.98 -7.05
CA THR A 45 12.36 -14.97 -6.76
C THR A 45 11.69 -15.53 -8.01
N GLY A 46 12.10 -15.10 -9.22
CA GLY A 46 11.51 -15.57 -10.48
C GLY A 46 10.27 -14.78 -10.95
N THR A 47 9.89 -13.69 -10.28
CA THR A 47 8.69 -12.91 -10.65
C THR A 47 8.96 -11.41 -10.69
N GLY A 48 8.84 -10.82 -11.88
CA GLY A 48 9.00 -9.38 -12.11
C GLY A 48 10.39 -8.88 -11.71
N ASP A 49 10.44 -8.00 -10.72
CA ASP A 49 11.66 -7.46 -10.13
C ASP A 49 11.78 -7.76 -8.62
N LEU A 50 10.96 -8.70 -8.12
CA LEU A 50 10.95 -9.07 -6.72
C LEU A 50 12.21 -9.86 -6.36
N VAL A 51 12.90 -9.39 -5.33
CA VAL A 51 14.05 -10.05 -4.74
C VAL A 51 13.82 -10.30 -3.26
N ARG A 52 14.50 -11.30 -2.68
CA ARG A 52 14.44 -11.61 -1.25
C ARG A 52 15.82 -11.72 -0.63
N CYS A 53 15.97 -11.21 0.59
CA CYS A 53 17.19 -11.42 1.34
C CYS A 53 17.27 -12.87 1.82
N PHE A 54 18.40 -13.54 1.59
CA PHE A 54 18.58 -14.93 2.06
C PHE A 54 18.52 -15.04 3.59
N TYR A 55 18.89 -13.98 4.31
CA TYR A 55 19.03 -14.00 5.76
C TYR A 55 17.73 -13.63 6.46
N CYS A 56 17.29 -12.37 6.37
CA CYS A 56 16.09 -11.89 7.06
C CYS A 56 14.78 -12.31 6.34
N GLY A 57 14.88 -12.72 5.07
CA GLY A 57 13.74 -13.07 4.21
C GLY A 57 12.88 -11.90 3.75
N GLY A 58 13.27 -10.67 4.07
CA GLY A 58 12.61 -9.46 3.58
C GLY A 58 12.62 -9.41 2.06
N GLY A 59 11.47 -9.07 1.45
CA GLY A 59 11.34 -8.97 0.00
C GLY A 59 11.18 -7.53 -0.46
N LEU A 60 11.91 -7.13 -1.51
CA LEU A 60 11.86 -5.79 -2.13
C LEU A 60 11.48 -5.90 -3.60
N ARG A 61 10.70 -4.94 -4.10
CA ARG A 61 10.21 -4.90 -5.47
C ARG A 61 9.89 -3.47 -5.92
N ASN A 62 9.50 -3.34 -7.19
CA ASN A 62 9.19 -2.06 -7.84
C ASN A 62 10.35 -1.07 -7.69
N TRP A 63 11.55 -1.52 -8.04
CA TRP A 63 12.80 -0.79 -7.90
C TRP A 63 12.88 0.39 -8.87
N ASP A 64 13.33 1.53 -8.37
CA ASP A 64 13.64 2.73 -9.15
C ASP A 64 15.12 2.76 -9.57
N ARG A 65 15.44 3.40 -10.70
CA ARG A 65 16.83 3.57 -11.17
C ARG A 65 17.75 4.17 -10.11
N SER A 66 17.21 5.02 -9.25
CA SER A 66 17.94 5.70 -8.17
C SER A 66 18.12 4.86 -6.90
N ASP A 67 17.45 3.70 -6.80
CA ASP A 67 17.48 2.88 -5.59
C ASP A 67 18.81 2.12 -5.45
N ASP A 68 19.51 2.31 -4.34
CA ASP A 68 20.66 1.49 -3.93
C ASP A 68 20.19 0.26 -3.12
N PRO A 69 20.55 -0.98 -3.52
CA PRO A 69 20.13 -2.20 -2.83
C PRO A 69 20.50 -2.27 -1.35
N TRP A 70 21.66 -1.77 -0.94
CA TRP A 70 22.06 -1.79 0.47
C TRP A 70 21.23 -0.82 1.31
N THR A 71 21.04 0.39 0.77
CA THR A 71 20.27 1.46 1.39
C THR A 71 18.83 1.04 1.59
N GLU A 72 18.18 0.52 0.55
CA GLU A 72 16.78 0.06 0.65
C GLU A 72 16.66 -1.17 1.56
N HIS A 73 17.63 -2.09 1.56
CA HIS A 73 17.64 -3.21 2.50
C HIS A 73 17.69 -2.72 3.95
N LYS A 74 18.56 -1.75 4.27
CA LYS A 74 18.67 -1.18 5.61
C LYS A 74 17.43 -0.37 5.99
N ARG A 75 16.86 0.38 5.04
CA ARG A 75 15.65 1.19 5.23
C ARG A 75 14.45 0.34 5.63
N TRP A 76 14.19 -0.74 4.89
CA TRP A 76 13.01 -1.58 5.09
C TRP A 76 13.22 -2.71 6.11
N PHE A 77 14.45 -3.20 6.28
CA PHE A 77 14.79 -4.30 7.18
C PHE A 77 16.02 -3.98 8.06
N PRO A 78 15.98 -2.91 8.88
CA PRO A 78 17.14 -2.45 9.67
C PRO A 78 17.62 -3.46 10.73
N LYS A 79 16.79 -4.46 11.06
CA LYS A 79 17.11 -5.52 12.02
C LYS A 79 17.72 -6.79 11.38
N CYS A 80 18.10 -6.72 10.11
CA CYS A 80 18.74 -7.83 9.41
C CYS A 80 20.18 -8.03 9.94
N ASP A 81 20.43 -9.12 10.68
CA ASP A 81 21.78 -9.43 11.20
C ASP A 81 22.83 -9.59 10.11
N PHE A 82 22.45 -10.00 8.90
CA PHE A 82 23.37 -9.99 7.76
C PHE A 82 23.84 -8.57 7.44
N LEU A 83 22.95 -7.58 7.41
CA LEU A 83 23.38 -6.18 7.21
C LEU A 83 24.27 -5.72 8.36
N ASN A 84 23.87 -5.98 9.61
CA ASN A 84 24.60 -5.53 10.79
C ASN A 84 26.01 -6.13 10.92
N LYS A 85 26.24 -7.33 10.35
CA LYS A 85 27.55 -8.00 10.38
C LYS A 85 28.43 -7.73 9.17
N PHE A 86 27.85 -7.33 8.04
CA PHE A 86 28.55 -7.22 6.75
C PHE A 86 28.59 -5.80 6.16
N SER A 87 27.81 -4.83 6.66
CA SER A 87 27.90 -3.43 6.24
C SER A 87 29.32 -2.87 6.40
N ASP A 88 29.98 -3.22 7.51
CA ASP A 88 31.27 -2.60 7.88
C ASP A 88 32.47 -3.17 7.10
N ARG A 89 32.31 -4.33 6.43
CA ARG A 89 33.42 -5.06 5.79
C ARG A 89 33.44 -4.99 4.27
N GLU A 90 32.32 -4.68 3.62
CA GLU A 90 32.22 -4.70 2.14
C GLU A 90 32.00 -3.31 1.52
N GLN A 91 31.53 -2.30 2.28
CA GLN A 91 31.49 -0.89 1.80
C GLN A 91 32.90 -0.36 1.48
N THR A 92 33.90 -0.73 2.27
CA THR A 92 35.29 -0.27 2.14
C THR A 92 36.04 -0.83 0.92
N LYS A 93 35.50 -1.84 0.23
CA LYS A 93 36.10 -2.42 -0.98
C LYS A 93 35.60 -1.77 -2.28
N SER A 94 34.47 -1.06 -2.26
CA SER A 94 33.93 -0.35 -3.43
C SER A 94 34.36 1.11 -3.52
N GLU A 95 34.69 1.76 -2.40
CA GLU A 95 35.05 3.18 -2.39
C GLU A 95 36.44 3.46 -3.00
N ASN A 96 37.34 2.48 -2.99
CA ASN A 96 38.71 2.63 -3.50
C ASN A 96 38.85 2.49 -5.03
N ASN A 97 37.76 2.36 -5.79
CA ASN A 97 37.84 2.12 -7.25
C ASN A 97 36.84 2.94 -8.09
N VAL A 98 36.13 3.93 -7.51
CA VAL A 98 35.16 4.77 -8.24
C VAL A 98 35.47 6.27 -8.15
N SER A 99 36.31 6.69 -7.20
CA SER A 99 36.68 8.11 -7.02
C SER A 99 37.58 8.70 -8.12
N ALA A 100 38.14 7.88 -9.02
CA ALA A 100 39.11 8.37 -10.00
C ALA A 100 38.53 8.76 -11.38
N GLN A 101 37.24 8.55 -11.65
CA GLN A 101 36.73 8.66 -13.03
C GLN A 101 35.47 9.50 -13.25
N TYR A 102 34.79 9.98 -12.20
CA TYR A 102 33.53 10.74 -12.37
C TYR A 102 33.66 12.27 -12.20
N GLU A 103 34.79 12.81 -11.74
CA GLU A 103 34.96 14.26 -11.52
C GLU A 103 35.33 15.09 -12.76
N ARG A 104 35.27 14.54 -13.99
CA ARG A 104 35.74 15.27 -15.19
C ARG A 104 34.69 15.75 -16.20
N SER A 105 33.40 15.53 -15.96
CA SER A 105 32.37 15.96 -16.91
C SER A 105 31.05 16.27 -16.23
N LEU A 106 30.94 17.47 -15.64
CA LEU A 106 29.77 18.37 -15.70
C LEU A 106 30.03 19.57 -14.78
N GLN A 107 30.91 20.46 -15.23
CA GLN A 107 31.02 21.81 -14.69
C GLN A 107 29.99 22.71 -15.39
N LEU A 108 29.29 23.51 -14.58
CA LEU A 108 28.56 24.77 -14.87
C LEU A 108 27.05 24.70 -15.12
N PRO A 109 26.28 25.76 -14.76
CA PRO A 109 26.35 26.57 -13.54
C PRO A 109 24.96 26.73 -12.86
N ILE A 110 25.00 27.01 -11.55
CA ILE A 110 23.84 27.34 -10.71
C ILE A 110 23.31 28.74 -11.09
N TYR A 111 22.01 28.87 -11.37
CA TYR A 111 21.31 30.16 -11.42
C TYR A 111 20.32 30.24 -10.26
N ILE A 112 20.53 31.22 -9.37
CA ILE A 112 19.65 31.60 -8.27
C ILE A 112 18.84 32.82 -8.72
N GLY A 113 17.55 32.85 -8.33
CA GLY A 113 16.64 34.01 -8.44
C GLY A 113 15.38 33.67 -9.25
N GLN A 114 14.16 34.09 -8.91
CA GLN A 114 13.68 35.08 -7.95
C GLN A 114 12.15 34.93 -7.81
N ASP A 115 11.61 35.41 -6.68
CA ASP A 115 10.18 35.53 -6.37
C ASP A 115 9.37 36.26 -7.45
N ILE A 116 8.13 35.82 -7.65
CA ILE A 116 7.03 36.61 -8.21
C ILE A 116 5.68 36.13 -7.66
N GLY A 117 5.12 36.92 -6.75
CA GLY A 117 3.80 37.56 -6.90
C GLY A 117 2.52 36.74 -6.70
N GLU A 118 1.84 37.03 -5.58
CA GLU A 118 0.39 36.89 -5.38
C GLU A 118 -0.42 37.62 -6.47
N SER A 119 -1.55 37.03 -6.89
CA SER A 119 -2.89 37.65 -7.10
C SER A 119 -3.69 36.91 -8.18
N GLY A 120 -4.92 36.53 -7.85
CA GLY A 120 -5.84 35.86 -8.76
C GLY A 120 -6.95 35.13 -8.03
N GLU A 121 -7.81 35.89 -7.33
CA GLU A 121 -9.07 35.39 -6.77
C GLU A 121 -9.94 34.81 -7.90
N ASN A 122 -10.05 33.48 -7.98
CA ASN A 122 -11.08 32.83 -8.77
C ASN A 122 -12.24 32.44 -7.85
N THR A 123 -13.08 33.42 -7.53
CA THR A 123 -14.40 33.18 -6.93
C THR A 123 -15.34 32.57 -7.99
N ILE A 124 -15.59 31.27 -7.90
CA ILE A 124 -16.64 30.60 -8.71
C ILE A 124 -17.92 30.61 -7.88
N THR A 125 -18.87 31.47 -8.26
CA THR A 125 -20.25 31.42 -7.79
C THR A 125 -20.91 30.14 -8.34
N LEU A 126 -21.26 29.20 -7.48
CA LEU A 126 -21.91 27.95 -7.87
C LEU A 126 -23.43 28.17 -8.00
N ASP A 127 -23.91 28.14 -9.24
CA ASP A 127 -25.35 28.16 -9.55
C ASP A 127 -25.92 26.73 -9.41
N PRO A 128 -26.88 26.46 -8.50
CA PRO A 128 -27.28 25.10 -8.12
C PRO A 128 -27.96 24.28 -9.22
N GLU A 129 -28.56 24.91 -10.22
CA GLU A 129 -29.40 24.21 -11.20
C GLU A 129 -28.64 23.72 -12.46
N ASN A 130 -27.42 24.20 -12.71
CA ASN A 130 -26.69 23.87 -13.94
C ASN A 130 -25.23 23.39 -13.72
N THR A 131 -24.87 23.07 -12.47
CA THR A 131 -23.50 22.62 -12.19
C THR A 131 -23.31 21.15 -12.57
N ASN A 132 -22.42 20.89 -13.54
CA ASN A 132 -21.98 19.54 -13.85
C ASN A 132 -21.25 18.95 -12.64
N LEU A 133 -21.82 17.90 -12.03
CA LEU A 133 -21.24 17.21 -10.86
C LEU A 133 -19.80 16.74 -11.08
N ASP A 134 -19.39 16.51 -12.33
CA ASP A 134 -18.04 16.05 -12.67
C ASP A 134 -16.98 17.16 -12.47
N PHE A 135 -17.40 18.42 -12.37
CA PHE A 135 -16.56 19.59 -12.12
C PHE A 135 -16.37 19.90 -10.62
N ILE A 136 -17.19 19.29 -9.74
CA ILE A 136 -17.06 19.44 -8.29
C ILE A 136 -16.22 18.29 -7.76
N ILE A 137 -15.01 18.60 -7.26
CA ILE A 137 -14.06 17.61 -6.73
C ILE A 137 -14.71 16.71 -5.66
N ALA A 138 -15.49 17.31 -4.76
CA ALA A 138 -16.21 16.59 -3.72
C ALA A 138 -17.29 15.64 -4.28
N ALA A 139 -18.09 16.09 -5.24
CA ALA A 139 -19.13 15.26 -5.84
C ALA A 139 -18.53 14.11 -6.67
N LYS A 140 -17.47 14.38 -7.43
CA LYS A 140 -16.73 13.38 -8.20
C LYS A 140 -16.16 12.27 -7.31
N ALA A 141 -15.60 12.63 -6.16
CA ALA A 141 -15.10 11.65 -5.18
C ALA A 141 -16.24 10.74 -4.67
N VAL A 142 -17.40 11.30 -4.34
CA VAL A 142 -18.55 10.54 -3.82
C VAL A 142 -19.17 9.63 -4.91
N LEU A 143 -19.21 10.07 -6.17
CA LEU A 143 -19.63 9.22 -7.29
C LEU A 143 -18.67 8.05 -7.52
N HIS A 144 -17.35 8.26 -7.37
CA HIS A 144 -16.36 7.18 -7.45
C HIS A 144 -16.48 6.16 -6.31
N LEU A 145 -17.10 6.53 -5.19
CA LEU A 145 -17.43 5.62 -4.09
C LEU A 145 -18.72 4.81 -4.37
N GLY A 146 -19.33 4.96 -5.54
CA GLY A 146 -20.48 4.16 -5.98
C GLY A 146 -21.84 4.72 -5.58
N TYR A 147 -21.91 5.95 -5.07
CA TYR A 147 -23.18 6.60 -4.74
C TYR A 147 -23.88 7.14 -6.00
N ASN A 148 -25.21 7.11 -6.00
CA ASN A 148 -26.00 7.52 -7.16
C ASN A 148 -25.95 9.03 -7.37
N ARG A 149 -25.98 9.46 -8.64
CA ARG A 149 -25.98 10.89 -9.03
C ARG A 149 -27.17 11.67 -8.45
N SER A 150 -28.30 11.01 -8.22
CA SER A 150 -29.48 11.57 -7.54
C SER A 150 -29.17 11.97 -6.10
N ASP A 151 -28.55 11.05 -5.35
CA ASP A 151 -28.27 11.19 -3.91
C ASP A 151 -27.21 12.28 -3.68
N VAL A 152 -26.18 12.29 -4.54
CA VAL A 152 -25.12 13.31 -4.51
C VAL A 152 -25.67 14.70 -4.84
N ARG A 153 -26.60 14.81 -5.81
CA ARG A 153 -27.24 16.10 -6.14
C ARG A 153 -28.10 16.61 -4.99
N ASN A 154 -28.92 15.74 -4.39
CA ASN A 154 -29.75 16.12 -3.24
C ASN A 154 -28.90 16.55 -2.04
N ALA A 155 -27.83 15.81 -1.73
CA ALA A 155 -26.89 16.17 -0.68
C ALA A 155 -26.14 17.49 -0.96
N LEU A 156 -25.83 17.77 -2.23
CA LEU A 156 -25.20 19.04 -2.63
C LEU A 156 -26.15 20.23 -2.44
N GLU A 157 -27.43 20.07 -2.76
CA GLU A 157 -28.46 21.09 -2.55
C GLU A 157 -28.70 21.38 -1.06
N LEU A 158 -28.62 20.35 -0.21
CA LEU A 158 -28.70 20.52 1.24
C LEU A 158 -27.47 21.25 1.80
N CYS A 159 -26.28 20.90 1.30
CA CYS A 159 -25.03 21.56 1.71
C CYS A 159 -24.93 23.01 1.23
N SER A 160 -25.48 23.35 0.06
CA SER A 160 -25.47 24.72 -0.47
C SER A 160 -26.39 25.66 0.32
N LYS A 161 -27.45 25.14 0.95
CA LYS A 161 -28.36 25.89 1.83
C LYS A 161 -27.76 26.19 3.22
N GLU A 162 -26.83 25.35 3.70
CA GLU A 162 -26.22 25.47 5.04
C GLU A 162 -24.85 26.16 5.04
N THR A 163 -24.07 26.04 3.95
CA THR A 163 -22.69 26.56 3.88
C THR A 163 -22.36 27.07 2.48
N THR A 164 -21.89 28.32 2.37
CA THR A 164 -21.89 29.06 1.10
C THR A 164 -20.59 29.04 0.29
N THR A 165 -19.49 28.42 0.75
CA THR A 165 -18.20 28.57 0.06
C THR A 165 -17.38 27.31 -0.20
N HIS A 166 -17.55 26.23 0.57
CA HIS A 166 -16.80 25.00 0.30
C HIS A 166 -17.54 23.74 0.78
N VAL A 167 -17.86 22.84 -0.15
CA VAL A 167 -18.47 21.54 0.14
C VAL A 167 -17.41 20.45 0.01
N THR A 168 -17.21 19.69 1.08
CA THR A 168 -16.29 18.55 1.14
C THR A 168 -17.00 17.23 0.82
N ALA A 169 -16.25 16.21 0.39
CA ALA A 169 -16.79 14.88 0.16
C ALA A 169 -17.37 14.26 1.44
N LEU A 170 -16.79 14.58 2.61
CA LEU A 170 -17.28 14.11 3.90
C LEU A 170 -18.66 14.69 4.23
N GLN A 171 -18.86 16.00 4.02
CA GLN A 171 -20.17 16.64 4.23
C GLN A 171 -21.25 16.03 3.32
N LEU A 172 -20.93 15.74 2.05
CA LEU A 172 -21.85 15.07 1.14
C LEU A 172 -22.19 13.65 1.62
N LEU A 173 -21.20 12.85 2.01
CA LEU A 173 -21.42 11.49 2.52
C LEU A 173 -22.29 11.49 3.77
N THR A 174 -22.01 12.39 4.73
CA THR A 174 -22.81 12.50 5.96
C THR A 174 -24.28 12.78 5.65
N LYS A 175 -24.57 13.71 4.74
CA LYS A 175 -25.95 14.03 4.36
C LYS A 175 -26.63 12.87 3.61
N ILE A 176 -25.91 12.18 2.72
CA ILE A 176 -26.46 10.99 2.02
C ILE A 176 -26.80 9.88 3.01
N LEU A 177 -25.95 9.63 4.00
CA LEU A 177 -26.19 8.59 5.01
C LEU A 177 -27.35 8.95 5.93
N GLN A 178 -27.48 10.22 6.31
CA GLN A 178 -28.63 10.70 7.08
C GLN A 178 -29.95 10.54 6.32
N LEU A 179 -29.96 10.83 5.01
CA LEU A 179 -31.15 10.63 4.16
C LEU A 179 -31.54 9.15 4.04
N LYS A 180 -30.57 8.23 3.98
CA LYS A 180 -30.84 6.78 3.93
C LYS A 180 -31.39 6.24 5.24
N HIS A 181 -30.87 6.71 6.38
CA HIS A 181 -31.34 6.31 7.70
C HIS A 181 -32.79 6.76 7.99
N ILE A 182 -33.27 7.82 7.35
CA ILE A 182 -34.67 8.28 7.46
C ILE A 182 -35.62 7.40 6.63
N LEU A 183 -35.14 6.82 5.52
CA LEU A 183 -35.96 5.95 4.66
C LEU A 183 -36.14 4.53 5.23
N GLU A 184 -35.21 4.09 6.08
CA GLU A 184 -35.25 2.77 6.73
C GLU A 184 -36.12 2.75 8.00
N SER A 185 -36.40 3.91 8.61
CA SER A 185 -37.19 3.99 9.85
C SER A 185 -38.71 3.93 9.66
N ASP A 186 -39.21 4.06 8.42
CA ASP A 186 -40.65 4.15 8.14
C ASP A 186 -41.30 2.80 7.79
N SER A 187 -40.53 1.71 7.64
CA SER A 187 -41.05 0.41 7.14
C SER A 187 -41.33 -0.65 8.21
N GLU A 188 -40.95 -0.46 9.48
CA GLU A 188 -41.19 -1.47 10.53
C GLU A 188 -42.36 -1.09 11.42
N ASN A 189 -43.57 -1.34 10.93
CA ASN A 189 -44.74 -1.39 11.79
C ASN A 189 -45.70 -2.51 11.35
N SER A 190 -45.39 -3.77 11.69
CA SER A 190 -46.41 -4.81 11.95
C SER A 190 -45.84 -6.10 12.60
N LEU A 191 -45.94 -6.17 13.93
CA LEU A 191 -46.36 -7.28 14.81
C LEU A 191 -45.86 -8.75 14.65
N ASN A 192 -45.28 -9.21 15.78
CA ASN A 192 -45.41 -10.53 16.48
C ASN A 192 -44.36 -11.65 16.26
N GLY A 193 -43.46 -11.84 17.25
CA GLY A 193 -42.61 -13.05 17.39
C GLY A 193 -41.64 -13.09 18.59
N SER A 194 -41.94 -12.40 19.70
CA SER A 194 -40.96 -11.86 20.68
C SER A 194 -40.19 -12.81 21.61
N ARG A 195 -39.98 -14.11 21.31
CA ARG A 195 -39.13 -14.94 22.22
C ARG A 195 -38.32 -16.05 21.60
N THR A 196 -38.64 -16.45 20.37
CA THR A 196 -37.80 -17.35 19.58
C THR A 196 -36.84 -16.56 18.70
N GLN A 197 -37.26 -15.37 18.25
CA GLN A 197 -36.47 -14.45 17.43
C GLN A 197 -35.19 -13.99 18.14
N GLU A 198 -35.27 -13.55 19.40
CA GLU A 198 -34.10 -13.01 20.13
C GLU A 198 -32.98 -14.04 20.32
N ILE A 199 -33.33 -15.32 20.50
CA ILE A 199 -32.34 -16.40 20.65
C ILE A 199 -31.74 -16.76 19.29
N ASP A 200 -32.55 -16.82 18.24
CA ASP A 200 -32.11 -17.12 16.87
C ASP A 200 -31.24 -15.99 16.30
N ASP A 201 -31.63 -14.73 16.53
CA ASP A 201 -30.86 -13.55 16.14
C ASP A 201 -29.51 -13.49 16.85
N SER A 202 -29.47 -13.80 18.16
CA SER A 202 -28.21 -13.86 18.90
C SER A 202 -27.29 -14.99 18.44
N PHE A 203 -27.86 -16.15 18.08
CA PHE A 203 -27.11 -17.29 17.57
C PHE A 203 -26.56 -16.99 16.16
N ILE A 204 -27.38 -16.38 15.30
CA ILE A 204 -27.00 -15.94 13.95
C ILE A 204 -25.93 -14.84 14.03
N GLU A 205 -26.03 -13.91 14.97
CA GLU A 205 -25.04 -12.83 15.15
C GLU A 205 -23.69 -13.38 15.63
N ILE A 206 -23.71 -14.29 16.60
CA ILE A 206 -22.49 -14.97 17.08
C ILE A 206 -21.91 -15.89 16.00
N GLU A 207 -22.74 -16.54 15.19
CA GLU A 207 -22.28 -17.38 14.08
C GLU A 207 -21.65 -16.52 12.97
N LYS A 208 -22.26 -15.38 12.64
CA LYS A 208 -21.68 -14.36 11.73
C LYS A 208 -20.36 -13.81 12.27
N GLU A 209 -20.30 -13.47 13.56
CA GLU A 209 -19.07 -12.98 14.20
C GLU A 209 -17.97 -14.06 14.16
N ASN A 210 -18.31 -15.33 14.40
CA ASN A 210 -17.36 -16.44 14.29
C ASN A 210 -16.88 -16.68 12.86
N ILE A 211 -17.75 -16.51 11.86
CA ILE A 211 -17.39 -16.60 10.44
C ILE A 211 -16.45 -15.44 10.07
N ASP A 212 -16.76 -14.21 10.50
CA ASP A 212 -15.94 -13.03 10.25
C ASP A 212 -14.58 -13.11 10.96
N LEU A 213 -14.54 -13.65 12.19
CA LEU A 213 -13.30 -13.90 12.92
C LEU A 213 -12.43 -14.93 12.21
N LYS A 214 -13.04 -15.99 11.65
CA LYS A 214 -12.34 -16.99 10.86
C LYS A 214 -11.84 -16.43 9.52
N ASP A 215 -12.61 -15.57 8.86
CA ASP A 215 -12.24 -15.01 7.55
C ASP A 215 -11.14 -13.91 7.64
N LYS A 216 -10.95 -13.26 8.80
CA LYS A 216 -9.93 -12.21 8.96
C LYS A 216 -8.48 -12.66 8.71
N PHE A 217 -8.20 -13.96 8.73
CA PHE A 217 -6.83 -14.47 8.64
C PHE A 217 -6.54 -15.33 7.41
N PHE A 218 -7.44 -15.41 6.42
CA PHE A 218 -7.15 -16.12 5.17
C PHE A 218 -6.65 -15.20 4.06
N CYS A 219 -5.79 -15.74 3.20
CA CYS A 219 -5.34 -15.03 2.01
C CYS A 219 -6.53 -14.66 1.13
N LYS A 220 -6.72 -13.36 0.89
CA LYS A 220 -7.85 -12.83 0.11
C LYS A 220 -7.73 -13.05 -1.40
N ILE A 221 -6.71 -13.77 -1.85
CA ILE A 221 -6.51 -14.14 -3.26
C ILE A 221 -6.82 -15.62 -3.47
N CYS A 222 -6.16 -16.52 -2.74
CA CYS A 222 -6.40 -17.95 -2.93
C CYS A 222 -7.44 -18.54 -1.98
N GLN A 223 -7.71 -17.90 -0.84
CA GLN A 223 -8.59 -18.39 0.24
C GLN A 223 -8.27 -19.80 0.75
N ARG A 224 -7.06 -20.31 0.47
CA ARG A 224 -6.62 -21.68 0.84
C ARG A 224 -5.77 -21.72 2.09
N THR A 225 -4.98 -20.68 2.32
CA THR A 225 -4.00 -20.61 3.41
C THR A 225 -4.10 -19.29 4.14
N SER A 226 -3.47 -19.22 5.32
CA SER A 226 -3.51 -18.01 6.14
C SER A 226 -2.80 -16.82 5.47
N ALA A 227 -3.28 -15.62 5.77
CA ALA A 227 -2.65 -14.36 5.38
C ALA A 227 -1.41 -14.16 6.26
N GLU A 228 -0.24 -14.43 5.69
CA GLU A 228 1.05 -14.35 6.37
C GLU A 228 1.90 -13.20 5.87
N VAL A 229 1.50 -12.48 4.81
CA VAL A 229 2.30 -11.44 4.18
C VAL A 229 1.66 -10.06 4.35
N ALA A 230 2.40 -9.17 5.00
CA ALA A 230 2.10 -7.75 5.10
C ALA A 230 2.79 -6.96 3.98
N PHE A 231 2.07 -6.01 3.39
CA PHE A 231 2.58 -5.11 2.36
C PHE A 231 3.09 -3.81 2.95
N LEU A 232 4.24 -3.33 2.48
CA LEU A 232 4.82 -2.06 2.90
C LEU A 232 4.78 -1.06 1.73
N PRO A 233 4.50 0.24 1.99
CA PRO A 233 4.43 0.86 3.32
C PRO A 233 3.08 0.73 4.06
N CYS A 234 2.01 0.26 3.42
CA CYS A 234 0.66 0.39 3.99
C CYS A 234 0.34 -0.51 5.19
N GLY A 235 1.13 -1.54 5.46
CA GLY A 235 0.99 -2.45 6.60
C GLY A 235 -0.09 -3.54 6.47
N HIS A 236 -0.91 -3.55 5.42
CA HIS A 236 -2.02 -4.48 5.29
C HIS A 236 -1.57 -5.95 5.13
N LEU A 237 -2.07 -6.83 6.00
CA LEU A 237 -1.85 -8.29 6.01
C LEU A 237 -3.01 -8.99 5.29
N VAL A 238 -2.80 -9.36 4.03
CA VAL A 238 -3.92 -9.83 3.17
C VAL A 238 -3.62 -11.01 2.25
N THR A 239 -2.35 -11.43 2.15
CA THR A 239 -1.96 -12.52 1.24
C THR A 239 -1.13 -13.57 1.93
N CYS A 240 -1.15 -14.80 1.41
CA CYS A 240 -0.19 -15.83 1.77
C CYS A 240 1.16 -15.60 1.08
N GLN A 241 2.16 -16.40 1.44
CA GLN A 241 3.51 -16.32 0.91
C GLN A 241 3.59 -16.52 -0.61
N ASP A 242 2.67 -17.30 -1.18
CA ASP A 242 2.67 -17.64 -2.61
C ASP A 242 1.93 -16.61 -3.46
N CYS A 243 0.83 -16.05 -2.94
CA CYS A 243 0.06 -15.04 -3.66
C CYS A 243 0.67 -13.64 -3.56
N GLY A 244 1.26 -13.26 -2.43
CA GLY A 244 1.83 -11.93 -2.21
C GLY A 244 2.84 -11.46 -3.28
N PRO A 245 3.79 -12.29 -3.74
CA PRO A 245 4.77 -11.93 -4.77
C PRO A 245 4.18 -11.35 -6.07
N ALA A 246 3.03 -11.83 -6.51
CA ALA A 246 2.41 -11.36 -7.74
C ALA A 246 1.73 -9.98 -7.61
N VAL A 247 1.48 -9.52 -6.37
CA VAL A 247 0.63 -8.36 -6.10
C VAL A 247 1.42 -7.05 -6.09
N LYS A 248 1.24 -6.23 -7.13
CA LYS A 248 1.92 -4.93 -7.27
C LYS A 248 1.31 -3.82 -6.40
N TYR A 249 -0.01 -3.81 -6.26
CA TYR A 249 -0.76 -2.82 -5.48
C TYR A 249 -1.53 -3.52 -4.37
N CYS A 250 -1.55 -2.95 -3.16
CA CYS A 250 -2.32 -3.50 -2.07
C CYS A 250 -3.80 -3.62 -2.46
N ILE A 251 -4.40 -4.80 -2.31
CA ILE A 251 -5.79 -5.02 -2.71
C ILE A 251 -6.80 -4.26 -1.85
N VAL A 252 -6.39 -3.84 -0.63
CA VAL A 252 -7.20 -3.04 0.29
C VAL A 252 -7.12 -1.56 -0.03
N CYS A 253 -5.91 -0.96 0.05
CA CYS A 253 -5.75 0.50 -0.02
C CYS A 253 -5.14 1.00 -1.33
N LYS A 254 -4.86 0.10 -2.29
CA LYS A 254 -4.27 0.39 -3.61
C LYS A 254 -2.88 1.03 -3.59
N THR A 255 -2.27 1.22 -2.42
CA THR A 255 -0.87 1.67 -2.30
C THR A 255 0.07 0.70 -3.02
N LEU A 256 1.04 1.25 -3.77
CA LEU A 256 2.09 0.48 -4.42
C LEU A 256 2.91 -0.29 -3.38
N VAL A 257 3.07 -1.60 -3.57
CA VAL A 257 3.81 -2.45 -2.64
C VAL A 257 5.29 -2.35 -2.96
N LYS A 258 6.07 -1.72 -2.07
CA LYS A 258 7.53 -1.59 -2.21
C LYS A 258 8.28 -2.74 -1.53
N ALA A 259 7.74 -3.24 -0.43
CA ALA A 259 8.33 -4.36 0.30
C ALA A 259 7.27 -5.31 0.85
N THR A 260 7.67 -6.56 1.10
CA THR A 260 6.81 -7.59 1.70
C THR A 260 7.48 -8.23 2.90
N VAL A 261 6.69 -8.42 3.97
CA VAL A 261 7.13 -9.02 5.22
C VAL A 261 6.26 -10.23 5.53
N LYS A 262 6.90 -11.36 5.82
CA LYS A 262 6.21 -12.52 6.41
C LYS A 262 6.02 -12.30 7.91
N VAL A 263 4.78 -12.38 8.37
CA VAL A 263 4.33 -12.27 9.76
C VAL A 263 4.04 -13.68 10.28
N PHE A 264 4.46 -13.96 11.52
CA PHE A 264 4.11 -15.18 12.24
C PHE A 264 3.18 -14.79 13.38
N MET A 265 1.96 -15.34 13.39
CA MET A 265 1.06 -15.19 14.53
C MET A 265 1.41 -16.30 15.53
N SER A 266 1.71 -15.89 16.77
CA SER A 266 2.08 -16.76 17.90
C SER A 266 0.87 -17.28 18.65
#